data_AF-A0A9X0URZ1-F1
#
_entry.id   AF-A0A9X0URZ1-F1
#
_cell.length_a   1.000
_cell.length_b   1.000
_cell.length_c   1.000
_cell.angle_alpha   90.00
_cell.angle_beta   90.00
_cell.angle_gamma   90.00
#
_symmetry.space_group_name_H-M   'P 1'
#
loop_
_entity.id
_entity.type
_entity.pdbx_description
1 polymer ?
#
loop_
_entity_poly.entity_id
_entity_poly.type
_entity_poly.pdbx_seq_one_letter_code
_entity_poly.pdbx_strand_id
1 'polypeptide(L)'
;MPAGLQCWDATGKLVVDIGDYNTRYLGRTSASIDVNATQLFVPFSGSTLSGCFAVIVGAQSNTPGFGADTYEFAARCLNGGVQVIRVGGPKSVTLTLDVYAFI
;
A
#
# COMPACT_ATOMS: atom_id res chain seq x y z
N MET A 1 -6.69 2.86 -26.71
CA MET A 1 -6.95 4.00 -25.82
C MET A 1 -8.09 3.59 -24.91
N PRO A 2 -7.89 3.35 -23.60
CA PRO A 2 -9.01 3.12 -22.71
C PRO A 2 -9.70 4.47 -22.50
N ALA A 3 -10.86 4.67 -23.12
CA ALA A 3 -11.70 5.83 -22.88
C ALA A 3 -12.37 5.64 -21.51
N GLY A 4 -11.87 6.34 -20.47
CA GLY A 4 -12.47 6.36 -19.14
C GLY A 4 -13.76 7.19 -19.10
N LEU A 5 -14.45 7.16 -17.95
CA LEU A 5 -15.66 7.94 -17.70
C LEU A 5 -15.30 9.41 -17.49
N GLN A 6 -15.77 10.31 -18.36
CA GLN A 6 -15.74 11.75 -18.13
C GLN A 6 -17.15 12.26 -17.85
N CYS A 7 -17.31 13.02 -16.77
CA CYS A 7 -18.57 13.67 -16.41
C CYS A 7 -18.42 15.19 -16.58
N TRP A 8 -19.34 15.79 -17.31
CA TRP A 8 -19.43 17.23 -17.50
C TRP A 8 -20.72 17.73 -16.86
N ASP A 9 -20.65 18.81 -16.09
CA ASP A 9 -21.87 19.46 -15.61
C ASP A 9 -22.53 20.32 -16.71
N ALA A 10 -23.73 20.82 -16.41
CA ALA A 10 -24.51 21.66 -17.32
C ALA A 10 -23.82 23.00 -17.69
N THR A 11 -22.76 23.38 -16.99
CA THR A 11 -21.97 24.60 -17.27
C THR A 11 -20.75 24.32 -18.16
N GLY A 12 -20.52 23.05 -18.53
CA GLY A 12 -19.37 22.64 -19.31
C GLY A 12 -18.09 22.51 -18.48
N LYS A 13 -18.21 22.33 -17.15
CA LYS A 13 -17.08 22.01 -16.29
C LYS A 13 -16.91 20.50 -16.17
N LEU A 14 -15.68 20.04 -16.27
CA LEU A 14 -15.32 18.65 -16.00
C LEU A 14 -15.42 18.39 -14.48
N VAL A 15 -16.32 17.49 -14.09
CA VAL A 15 -16.61 17.14 -12.69
C VAL A 15 -15.90 15.85 -12.27
N VAL A 16 -15.62 14.98 -13.25
CA VAL A 16 -14.88 13.72 -13.06
C VAL A 16 -13.94 13.56 -14.25
N ASP A 17 -12.65 13.39 -13.97
CA ASP A 17 -11.61 13.10 -14.96
C ASP A 17 -11.01 11.70 -14.80
N ILE A 18 -10.30 11.26 -15.83
CA ILE A 18 -9.44 10.07 -15.81
C ILE A 18 -8.35 10.18 -14.73
N GLY A 19 -7.91 11.39 -14.36
CA GLY A 19 -6.96 11.61 -13.26
C GLY A 19 -7.46 11.02 -11.95
N ASP A 20 -8.73 11.25 -11.61
CA ASP A 20 -9.31 10.98 -10.29
C ASP A 20 -9.32 9.48 -9.89
N TYR A 21 -9.21 8.57 -10.86
CA TYR A 21 -9.16 7.12 -10.64
C TYR A 21 -7.84 6.48 -11.07
N ASN A 22 -6.87 7.28 -11.52
CA ASN A 22 -5.58 6.75 -11.93
C ASN A 22 -4.64 6.63 -10.73
N THR A 23 -3.87 5.55 -10.75
CA THR A 23 -2.81 5.32 -9.77
C THR A 23 -1.48 5.23 -10.47
N ARG A 24 -0.47 5.92 -9.95
CA ARG A 24 0.92 5.80 -10.40
C ARG A 24 1.70 4.90 -9.46
N TYR A 25 2.34 3.86 -9.98
CA TYR A 25 3.28 3.07 -9.22
C TYR A 25 4.50 3.91 -8.80
N LEU A 26 4.78 3.96 -7.50
CA LEU A 26 5.94 4.67 -6.95
C LEU A 26 7.14 3.75 -6.76
N GLY A 27 6.90 2.48 -6.46
CA GLY A 27 7.98 1.51 -6.27
C GLY A 27 7.62 0.39 -5.30
N ARG A 28 8.61 -0.47 -5.07
CA ARG A 28 8.54 -1.63 -4.17
C ARG A 28 9.52 -1.48 -3.03
N THR A 29 9.12 -1.95 -1.85
CA THR A 29 10.00 -2.09 -0.69
C THR A 29 9.73 -3.41 0.03
N SER A 30 10.64 -3.82 0.90
CA SER A 30 10.49 -5.01 1.73
C SER A 30 11.04 -4.77 3.12
N ALA A 31 10.36 -5.28 4.14
CA ALA A 31 10.81 -5.17 5.52
C ALA A 31 10.32 -6.33 6.37
N SER A 32 11.06 -6.64 7.43
CA SER A 32 10.76 -7.73 8.34
C SER A 32 10.10 -7.20 9.61
N ILE A 33 8.98 -7.80 9.99
CA ILE A 33 8.30 -7.55 11.26
C ILE A 33 8.58 -8.71 12.22
N ASP A 34 9.05 -8.39 13.41
CA ASP A 34 9.39 -9.39 14.42
C ASP A 34 8.16 -10.04 15.04
N VAL A 35 8.34 -11.24 15.60
CA VAL A 35 7.24 -12.09 16.12
C VAL A 35 6.27 -11.38 17.06
N ASN A 36 6.74 -10.47 17.90
CA ASN A 36 5.91 -9.77 18.88
C ASN A 36 5.59 -8.31 18.51
N ALA A 37 6.10 -7.80 17.38
CA ALA A 37 5.81 -6.45 16.93
C ALA A 37 4.41 -6.37 16.34
N THR A 38 3.57 -5.47 16.87
CA THR A 38 2.21 -5.25 16.35
C THR A 38 2.20 -4.34 15.12
N GLN A 39 3.28 -3.59 14.90
CA GLN A 39 3.41 -2.61 13.83
C GLN A 39 4.87 -2.44 13.43
N LEU A 40 5.11 -2.08 12.17
CA LEU A 40 6.43 -1.80 11.61
C LEU A 40 6.35 -0.58 10.70
N PHE A 41 7.21 0.41 10.93
CA PHE A 41 7.36 1.53 10.00
C PHE A 41 8.46 1.20 8.98
N VAL A 42 8.11 1.30 7.70
CA VAL A 42 9.01 1.05 6.56
C VAL A 42 9.29 2.37 5.85
N PRO A 43 10.51 2.93 5.94
CA PRO A 43 10.86 4.14 5.24
C PRO A 43 10.66 4.00 3.73
N PHE A 44 10.02 5.00 3.11
CA PHE A 44 9.79 5.05 1.67
C PHE A 44 9.66 6.50 1.22
N SER A 45 10.66 6.98 0.46
CA SER A 45 10.67 8.36 -0.03
C SER A 45 9.53 8.60 -1.02
N GLY A 46 8.87 9.77 -0.91
CA GLY A 46 7.72 10.11 -1.75
C GLY A 46 6.38 9.53 -1.29
N SER A 47 6.35 8.72 -0.23
CA SER A 47 5.10 8.33 0.43
C SER A 47 4.50 9.53 1.19
N THR A 48 3.19 9.72 1.06
CA THR A 48 2.43 10.81 1.71
C THR A 48 1.16 10.25 2.35
N LEU A 49 0.69 10.88 3.43
CA LEU A 49 -0.49 10.41 4.17
C LEU A 49 -1.77 10.35 3.31
N SER A 50 -1.99 11.35 2.45
CA SER A 50 -3.26 11.53 1.73
C SER A 50 -3.15 11.26 0.22
N GLY A 51 -1.93 11.07 -0.30
CA GLY A 51 -1.68 10.96 -1.74
C GLY A 51 -1.21 9.58 -2.18
N CYS A 52 -1.10 8.60 -1.28
CA CYS A 52 -0.71 7.25 -1.64
C CYS A 52 -1.40 6.16 -0.83
N PHE A 53 -1.31 4.95 -1.35
CA PHE A 53 -1.62 3.72 -0.65
C PHE A 53 -0.50 2.70 -0.89
N ALA A 54 -0.43 1.71 -0.01
CA ALA A 54 0.51 0.60 -0.12
C ALA A 54 -0.24 -0.73 -0.09
N VAL A 55 0.23 -1.68 -0.89
CA VAL A 55 -0.35 -3.02 -1.00
C VAL A 55 0.70 -4.03 -0.60
N ILE A 56 0.34 -4.96 0.29
CA ILE A 56 1.20 -6.08 0.66
C ILE A 56 1.03 -7.17 -0.38
N VAL A 57 2.04 -7.35 -1.22
CA VAL A 57 2.01 -8.25 -2.38
C VAL A 57 2.70 -9.59 -2.11
N GLY A 58 3.40 -9.72 -0.97
CA GLY A 58 4.02 -10.96 -0.56
C GLY A 58 4.35 -10.99 0.92
N ALA A 59 4.32 -12.20 1.49
CA ALA A 59 4.71 -12.48 2.85
C ALA A 59 5.55 -13.76 2.87
N GLN A 60 6.72 -13.70 3.49
CA GLN A 60 7.60 -14.86 3.65
C GLN A 60 7.90 -15.04 5.14
N SER A 61 7.54 -16.20 5.68
CA SER A 61 7.88 -16.57 7.05
C SER A 61 9.38 -16.71 7.20
N ASN A 62 9.93 -16.14 8.28
CA ASN A 62 11.33 -16.37 8.68
C ASN A 62 11.46 -17.61 9.58
N THR A 63 10.33 -18.23 9.98
CA THR A 63 10.28 -19.40 10.86
C THR A 63 9.99 -20.66 10.03
N PRO A 64 10.86 -21.68 10.04
CA PRO A 64 10.63 -22.94 9.34
C PRO A 64 9.31 -23.61 9.75
N GLY A 65 8.54 -24.11 8.78
CA GLY A 65 7.29 -24.84 9.02
C GLY A 65 6.06 -23.97 9.30
N PHE A 66 6.20 -22.64 9.31
CA PHE A 66 5.08 -21.71 9.44
C PHE A 66 4.82 -20.97 8.12
N GLY A 67 3.55 -20.94 7.68
CA GLY A 67 3.10 -20.09 6.58
C GLY A 67 2.97 -18.62 7.00
N ALA A 68 3.16 -17.72 6.04
CA ALA A 68 2.88 -16.31 6.19
C ALA A 68 1.93 -15.87 5.08
N ASP A 69 0.81 -15.30 5.46
CA ASP A 69 -0.21 -14.86 4.51
C ASP A 69 -0.36 -13.34 4.56
N THR A 70 -0.57 -12.73 3.40
CA THR A 70 -0.67 -11.27 3.29
C THR A 70 -1.88 -10.71 4.02
N TYR A 71 -2.97 -11.47 4.17
CA TYR A 71 -4.20 -11.04 4.85
C TYR A 71 -4.03 -10.82 6.37
N GLU A 72 -2.93 -11.30 6.96
CA GLU A 72 -2.62 -11.12 8.38
C GLU A 72 -1.99 -9.75 8.68
N PHE A 73 -1.82 -8.93 7.65
CA PHE A 73 -1.18 -7.63 7.72
C PHE A 73 -1.98 -6.59 6.92
N ALA A 74 -1.98 -5.36 7.42
CA ALA A 74 -2.50 -4.19 6.73
C ALA A 74 -1.38 -3.17 6.55
N ALA A 75 -1.47 -2.35 5.51
CA ALA A 75 -0.52 -1.28 5.25
C ALA A 75 -1.25 0.04 5.06
N ARG A 76 -0.67 1.13 5.58
CA ARG A 76 -1.11 2.49 5.28
C ARG A 76 0.09 3.39 4.96
N CYS A 77 -0.08 4.27 3.99
CA CYS A 77 0.90 5.31 3.74
C CYS A 77 0.94 6.34 4.88
N LEU A 78 2.14 6.83 5.19
CA LEU A 78 2.43 7.98 6.03
C LEU A 78 3.41 8.89 5.30
N ASN A 79 3.60 10.11 5.81
CA ASN A 79 4.64 11.00 5.30
C ASN A 79 6.02 10.36 5.52
N GLY A 80 6.73 10.05 4.43
CA GLY A 80 8.07 9.47 4.45
C GLY A 80 8.13 7.95 4.60
N GLY A 81 7.01 7.24 4.63
CA GLY A 81 7.04 5.77 4.66
C GLY A 81 5.68 5.10 4.76
N VAL A 82 5.71 3.77 4.92
CA VAL A 82 4.51 2.93 5.06
C VAL A 82 4.49 2.35 6.46
N GLN A 83 3.36 2.50 7.16
CA GLN A 83 3.10 1.81 8.40
C GLN A 83 2.42 0.48 8.09
N VAL A 84 3.08 -0.62 8.43
CA VAL A 84 2.48 -1.95 8.47
C VAL A 84 1.90 -2.18 9.85
N ILE A 85 0.73 -2.81 9.89
CA ILE A 85 -0.01 -3.19 11.09
C ILE A 85 -0.30 -4.69 10.98
N ARG A 86 0.03 -5.44 12.02
CA ARG A 86 -0.36 -6.84 12.11
C ARG A 86 -1.81 -6.93 12.59
N VAL A 87 -2.61 -7.73 11.90
CA VAL A 87 -3.99 -8.06 12.27
C VAL A 87 -4.17 -9.55 12.62
N GLY A 88 -3.23 -10.42 12.23
CA GLY A 88 -3.19 -11.84 12.59
C GLY A 88 -2.32 -12.16 13.81
N GLY A 89 -2.08 -13.46 14.03
CA GLY A 89 -1.30 -13.99 15.15
C GLY A 89 0.20 -13.66 15.09
N PRO A 90 0.95 -13.83 16.20
CA PRO A 90 2.37 -13.48 16.27
C PRO A 90 3.22 -14.39 15.38
N LYS A 91 4.01 -13.78 14.47
CA LYS A 91 4.92 -14.48 13.56
C LYS A 91 6.00 -13.54 13.02
N SER A 92 7.23 -14.02 12.88
CA SER A 92 8.30 -13.26 12.21
C SER A 92 8.19 -13.45 10.71
N VAL A 93 7.99 -12.34 9.99
CA VAL A 93 7.69 -12.37 8.55
C VAL A 93 8.41 -11.24 7.85
N THR A 94 8.94 -11.51 6.67
CA THR A 94 9.40 -10.50 5.72
C THR A 94 8.29 -10.20 4.72
N LEU A 95 7.86 -8.95 4.66
CA LEU A 95 6.77 -8.49 3.81
C LEU A 95 7.32 -7.77 2.58
N THR A 96 6.68 -7.96 1.43
CA THR A 96 6.92 -7.18 0.21
C THR A 96 5.74 -6.25 -0.02
N LEU A 97 6.02 -4.96 -0.25
CA LEU A 97 5.02 -3.92 -0.43
C LEU A 97 5.24 -3.16 -1.73
N ASP A 98 4.14 -2.93 -2.46
CA ASP A 98 4.08 -2.02 -3.60
C ASP A 98 3.37 -0.73 -3.18
N VAL A 99 3.95 0.42 -3.50
CA VAL A 99 3.43 1.74 -3.14
C VAL A 99 2.94 2.45 -4.39
N TYR A 100 1.77 3.06 -4.32
CA TYR A 100 1.11 3.75 -5.43
C TYR A 100 0.61 5.12 -4.98
N ALA A 101 0.78 6.14 -5.82
CA ALA A 101 0.17 7.45 -5.64
C ALA A 101 -1.15 7.57 -6.38
N PHE A 102 -2.10 8.31 -5.81
CA PHE A 102 -3.24 8.85 -6.55
C PHE A 102 -2.74 9.99 -7.47
N ILE A 103 -3.36 10.15 -8.65
CA ILE A 103 -3.01 11.18 -9.64
C ILE A 103 -4.07 12.27 -9.66
#